data_AF-A0A2H0TPT4-F1
#
_entry.id   AF-A0A2H0TPT4-F1
#
_cell.length_a   1.000
_cell.length_b   1.000
_cell.length_c   1.000
_cell.angle_alpha   90.00
_cell.angle_beta   90.00
_cell.angle_gamma   90.00
#
_symmetry.space_group_name_H-M   'P 1'
#
loop_
_entity.id
_entity.type
_entity.pdbx_description
1 polymer ?
#
loop_
_entity_poly.entity_id
_entity_poly.type
_entity_poly.pdbx_seq_one_letter_code
_entity_poly.pdbx_strand_id
1 'polypeptide(L)'
;MLVISNHLLTATPLNVPADAVIRINVAWLKDRDALVKLLGELVDYDVYLDYPQGRSKPPRPSISLEDTITLVDRFPHIKHFAVSNVEDPEEIYKIRVQLPPHVGLVPKIETKTGIDNLESIIQKIDAKYIMLDKEDLYIDIDRDHELFMELIEQARQKAKACGIDILELHGVIFHPYRENE
;
A
#
# COMPACT_ATOMS: atom_id res chain seq x y z
N MET A 1 1.63 7.33 10.87
CA MET A 1 2.15 5.95 10.73
C MET A 1 3.45 5.98 9.94
N LEU A 2 4.52 5.33 10.44
CA LEU A 2 5.78 5.17 9.70
C LEU A 2 5.78 3.79 9.03
N VAL A 3 5.80 3.76 7.69
CA VAL A 3 5.78 2.52 6.91
C VAL A 3 7.16 2.26 6.32
N ILE A 4 7.75 1.10 6.59
CA ILE A 4 9.12 0.74 6.22
C ILE A 4 9.11 -0.56 5.41
N SER A 5 9.84 -0.62 4.30
CA SER A 5 9.96 -1.84 3.50
C SER A 5 10.62 -2.99 4.30
N ASN A 6 10.07 -4.19 4.21
CA ASN A 6 10.64 -5.40 4.82
C ASN A 6 12.08 -5.69 4.36
N HIS A 7 12.47 -5.25 3.16
CA HIS A 7 13.84 -5.41 2.67
C HIS A 7 14.88 -4.70 3.54
N LEU A 8 14.49 -3.65 4.27
CA LEU A 8 15.42 -2.92 5.14
C LEU A 8 15.79 -3.70 6.39
N LEU A 9 14.94 -4.64 6.82
CA LEU A 9 15.19 -5.47 8.00
C LEU A 9 16.34 -6.46 7.79
N THR A 10 16.56 -6.88 6.55
CA THR A 10 17.60 -7.87 6.20
C THR A 10 18.82 -7.23 5.53
N ALA A 11 18.65 -6.09 4.84
CA ALA A 11 19.71 -5.49 4.04
C ALA A 11 20.73 -4.67 4.83
N THR A 12 20.34 -4.10 5.99
CA THR A 12 21.16 -3.14 6.73
C THR A 12 20.99 -3.32 8.24
N PRO A 13 22.03 -3.15 9.06
CA PRO A 13 21.92 -3.13 10.52
C PRO A 13 21.32 -1.78 10.99
N LEU A 14 20.15 -1.43 10.46
CA LEU A 14 19.41 -0.24 10.85
C LEU A 14 18.38 -0.63 11.90
N ASN A 15 18.45 0.02 13.06
CA ASN A 15 17.46 -0.19 14.11
C ASN A 15 16.13 0.42 13.66
N VAL A 16 15.19 -0.45 13.29
CA VAL A 16 13.82 -0.05 12.94
C VAL A 16 13.05 0.24 14.24
N PRO A 17 12.32 1.37 14.33
CA PRO A 17 11.48 1.65 15.49
C PRO A 17 10.48 0.54 15.75
N ALA A 18 10.26 0.19 17.02
CA ALA A 18 9.35 -0.90 17.40
C ALA A 18 7.88 -0.63 17.03
N ASP A 19 7.49 0.63 16.88
CA ASP A 19 6.18 1.08 16.46
C ASP A 19 6.07 1.34 14.94
N ALA A 20 7.13 1.04 14.17
CA ALA A 20 7.07 1.10 12.72
C ALA A 20 6.20 -0.05 12.16
N VAL A 21 5.52 0.25 11.06
CA VAL A 21 4.72 -0.74 10.33
C VAL A 21 5.53 -1.27 9.15
N ILE A 22 5.69 -2.59 9.06
CA ILE A 22 6.50 -3.22 8.02
C ILE A 22 5.66 -3.46 6.77
N ARG A 23 6.05 -2.84 5.67
CA ARG A 23 5.46 -3.03 4.35
C ARG A 23 6.05 -4.25 3.66
N ILE A 24 5.17 -5.14 3.25
CA ILE A 24 5.46 -6.25 2.35
C ILE A 24 4.77 -5.96 1.02
N ASN A 25 5.54 -5.75 -0.05
CA ASN A 25 4.98 -5.63 -1.39
C ASN A 25 4.88 -7.00 -2.05
N VAL A 26 3.65 -7.49 -2.24
CA VAL A 26 3.36 -8.84 -2.74
C VAL A 26 3.90 -9.07 -4.16
N ALA A 27 4.11 -8.01 -4.95
CA ALA A 27 4.71 -8.11 -6.29
C ALA A 27 6.09 -8.79 -6.28
N TRP A 28 6.84 -8.66 -5.18
CA TRP A 28 8.21 -9.16 -5.06
C TRP A 28 8.31 -10.58 -4.52
N LEU A 29 7.17 -11.19 -4.15
CA LEU A 29 7.14 -12.52 -3.58
C LEU A 29 7.00 -13.56 -4.69
N LYS A 30 7.82 -14.61 -4.58
CA LYS A 30 7.86 -15.70 -5.55
C LYS A 30 6.58 -16.54 -5.54
N ASP A 31 6.03 -16.79 -4.36
CA ASP A 31 4.89 -17.66 -4.14
C ASP A 31 4.26 -17.43 -2.74
N ARG A 32 3.16 -18.13 -2.49
CA ARG A 32 2.41 -18.10 -1.23
C ARG A 32 3.24 -18.53 -0.01
N ASP A 33 4.13 -19.51 -0.18
CA ASP A 33 4.94 -20.03 0.92
C ASP A 33 6.00 -19.02 1.35
N ALA A 34 6.56 -18.26 0.41
CA ALA A 34 7.44 -17.13 0.71
C ALA A 34 6.72 -16.04 1.53
N LEU A 35 5.46 -15.74 1.20
CA LEU A 35 4.65 -14.80 1.99
C LEU A 35 4.40 -15.31 3.41
N VAL A 36 3.97 -16.58 3.55
CA VAL A 36 3.72 -17.21 4.86
C VAL A 36 4.97 -17.21 5.73
N LYS A 37 6.13 -17.56 5.15
CA LYS A 37 7.40 -17.54 5.86
C LYS A 37 7.76 -16.15 6.36
N LEU A 38 7.70 -15.15 5.48
CA LEU A 38 8.02 -13.76 5.83
C LEU A 38 7.10 -13.20 6.92
N LEU A 39 5.79 -13.47 6.84
CA LEU A 39 4.83 -13.07 7.88
C LEU A 39 5.13 -13.75 9.23
N GLY A 40 5.60 -15.01 9.21
CA GLY A 40 6.04 -15.71 10.42
C GLY A 40 7.28 -15.13 11.08
N GLU A 41 8.14 -14.43 10.32
CA GLU A 41 9.35 -13.77 10.81
C GLU A 41 9.08 -12.35 11.36
N LEU A 42 7.93 -11.75 11.02
CA LEU A 42 7.58 -10.36 11.36
C LEU A 42 6.56 -10.24 12.50
N VAL A 43 6.46 -11.25 13.36
CA VAL A 43 5.45 -11.31 14.44
C VAL A 43 5.54 -10.18 15.46
N ASP A 44 6.70 -9.54 15.58
CA ASP A 44 6.94 -8.42 16.50
C ASP A 44 6.51 -7.05 15.93
N TYR A 45 6.08 -7.00 14.65
CA TYR A 45 5.70 -5.77 13.97
C TYR A 45 4.27 -5.85 13.44
N ASP A 46 3.59 -4.70 13.42
CA ASP A 46 2.40 -4.54 12.60
C ASP A 46 2.79 -4.56 11.11
N VAL A 47 1.98 -5.22 10.29
CA VAL A 47 2.24 -5.39 8.86
C VAL A 47 1.28 -4.59 8.00
N TYR A 48 1.87 -3.94 6.99
CA TYR A 48 1.22 -3.30 5.86
C TYR A 48 1.39 -4.19 4.62
N LEU A 49 0.38 -4.98 4.30
CA LEU A 49 0.42 -5.89 3.15
C LEU A 49 -0.04 -5.15 1.90
N ASP A 50 0.85 -4.97 0.93
CA ASP A 50 0.62 -4.16 -0.26
C ASP A 50 0.42 -5.03 -1.51
N TYR A 51 -0.82 -5.09 -1.98
CA TYR A 51 -1.22 -5.87 -3.13
C TYR A 51 -1.25 -5.01 -4.43
N PRO A 52 -0.42 -5.37 -5.44
CA PRO A 52 -0.25 -4.58 -6.65
C PRO A 52 -1.32 -4.86 -7.72
N GLN A 53 -2.56 -4.43 -7.48
CA GLN A 53 -3.65 -4.56 -8.46
C GLN A 53 -3.39 -3.75 -9.75
N GLY A 54 -3.78 -4.30 -10.91
CA GLY A 54 -3.70 -3.60 -12.20
C GLY A 54 -2.29 -3.40 -12.74
N ARG A 55 -1.27 -4.04 -12.15
CA ARG A 55 0.14 -3.79 -12.45
C ARG A 55 0.53 -4.20 -13.87
N SER A 56 1.07 -3.26 -14.64
CA SER A 56 1.67 -3.50 -15.96
C SER A 56 3.19 -3.75 -15.91
N LYS A 57 3.90 -3.09 -14.97
CA LYS A 57 5.35 -3.15 -14.78
C LYS A 57 5.79 -4.41 -14.01
N PRO A 58 6.94 -5.04 -14.34
CA PRO A 58 7.48 -6.13 -13.51
C PRO A 58 7.93 -5.62 -12.12
N PRO A 59 8.10 -6.52 -11.12
CA PRO A 59 7.60 -7.90 -11.12
C PRO A 59 6.07 -7.92 -11.04
N ARG A 60 5.43 -8.99 -11.55
CA ARG A 60 3.98 -9.20 -11.42
C ARG A 60 3.71 -10.10 -10.21
N PRO A 61 2.61 -9.90 -9.47
CA PRO A 61 2.28 -10.76 -8.35
C PRO A 61 2.08 -12.20 -8.84
N SER A 62 2.75 -13.14 -8.17
CA SER A 62 2.57 -14.59 -8.36
C SER A 62 1.37 -15.13 -7.57
N ILE A 63 0.96 -14.39 -6.53
CA ILE A 63 -0.12 -14.72 -5.60
C ILE A 63 -1.36 -13.94 -6.02
N SER A 64 -2.52 -14.59 -6.09
CA SER A 64 -3.78 -13.93 -6.43
C SER A 64 -4.26 -13.03 -5.28
N LEU A 65 -5.15 -12.08 -5.57
CA LEU A 65 -5.76 -11.23 -4.55
C LEU A 65 -6.53 -12.10 -3.53
N GLU A 66 -7.30 -13.07 -4.01
CA GLU A 66 -8.07 -13.99 -3.17
C GLU A 66 -7.14 -14.79 -2.24
N ASP A 67 -6.09 -15.41 -2.78
CA ASP A 67 -5.12 -16.14 -1.96
C ASP A 67 -4.43 -15.21 -0.93
N THR A 68 -4.13 -13.97 -1.32
CA THR A 68 -3.54 -12.98 -0.41
C THR A 68 -4.51 -12.66 0.72
N ILE A 69 -5.79 -12.41 0.43
CA ILE A 69 -6.85 -12.15 1.43
C ILE A 69 -7.02 -13.34 2.37
N THR A 70 -7.05 -14.58 1.87
CA THR A 70 -7.20 -15.77 2.73
C THR A 70 -6.06 -15.95 3.75
N LEU A 71 -4.88 -15.39 3.46
CA LEU A 71 -3.77 -15.41 4.41
C LEU A 71 -3.94 -14.38 5.53
N VAL A 72 -4.65 -13.28 5.29
CA VAL A 72 -4.78 -12.18 6.24
C VAL A 72 -5.35 -12.65 7.58
N ASP A 73 -6.38 -13.49 7.56
CA ASP A 73 -7.00 -14.04 8.78
C ASP A 73 -6.07 -14.89 9.64
N ARG A 74 -5.00 -15.44 9.04
CA ARG A 74 -4.05 -16.32 9.75
C ARG A 74 -2.98 -15.54 10.50
N PHE A 75 -2.83 -14.24 10.23
CA PHE A 75 -1.76 -13.40 10.77
C PHE A 75 -2.33 -12.11 11.38
N PRO A 76 -2.75 -12.13 12.67
CA PRO A 76 -3.42 -11.00 13.31
C PRO A 76 -2.61 -9.71 13.40
N HIS A 77 -1.30 -9.76 13.17
CA HIS A 77 -0.41 -8.60 13.11
C HIS A 77 -0.48 -7.87 11.76
N ILE A 78 -1.16 -8.42 10.75
CA ILE A 78 -1.52 -7.65 9.55
C ILE A 78 -2.61 -6.66 9.94
N LYS A 79 -2.26 -5.37 10.01
CA LYS A 79 -3.19 -4.29 10.38
C LYS A 79 -3.68 -3.50 9.19
N HIS A 80 -2.90 -3.50 8.10
CA HIS A 80 -3.18 -2.71 6.92
C HIS A 80 -3.08 -3.58 5.67
N PHE A 81 -4.09 -3.48 4.80
CA PHE A 81 -4.10 -4.10 3.49
C PHE A 81 -4.24 -3.01 2.44
N ALA A 82 -3.26 -2.87 1.56
CA ALA A 82 -3.26 -1.86 0.53
C ALA A 82 -3.51 -2.44 -0.86
N VAL A 83 -4.22 -1.67 -1.69
CA VAL A 83 -4.57 -2.05 -3.05
C VAL A 83 -4.17 -0.93 -3.99
N SER A 84 -3.38 -1.27 -5.02
CA SER A 84 -2.99 -0.35 -6.10
C SER A 84 -4.12 0.04 -7.04
N ASN A 85 -3.94 1.17 -7.74
CA ASN A 85 -4.82 1.63 -8.84
C ASN A 85 -6.30 1.70 -8.46
N VAL A 86 -6.61 2.28 -7.30
CA VAL A 86 -8.00 2.41 -6.84
C VAL A 86 -8.66 3.63 -7.46
N GLU A 87 -9.69 3.38 -8.27
CA GLU A 87 -10.49 4.42 -8.94
C GLU A 87 -11.98 4.30 -8.66
N ASP A 88 -12.48 3.07 -8.50
CA ASP A 88 -13.91 2.77 -8.38
C ASP A 88 -14.27 2.41 -6.91
N PRO A 89 -15.16 3.19 -6.25
CA PRO A 89 -15.66 2.90 -4.91
C PRO A 89 -16.31 1.51 -4.77
N GLU A 90 -17.00 1.00 -5.79
CA GLU A 90 -17.68 -0.29 -5.71
C GLU A 90 -16.69 -1.47 -5.82
N GLU A 91 -15.67 -1.37 -6.68
CA GLU A 91 -14.63 -2.40 -6.78
C GLU A 91 -13.82 -2.53 -5.49
N ILE A 92 -13.41 -1.40 -4.89
CA ILE A 92 -12.67 -1.44 -3.62
C ILE A 92 -13.55 -1.90 -2.46
N TYR A 93 -14.86 -1.63 -2.50
CA TYR A 93 -15.81 -2.14 -1.51
C TYR A 93 -15.94 -3.67 -1.57
N LYS A 94 -15.89 -4.28 -2.76
CA LYS A 94 -15.86 -5.75 -2.89
C LYS A 94 -14.64 -6.37 -2.18
N ILE A 95 -13.52 -5.67 -2.12
CA ILE A 95 -12.33 -6.10 -1.39
C ILE A 95 -12.56 -5.89 0.12
N ARG A 96 -13.11 -4.74 0.53
CA ARG A 96 -13.42 -4.43 1.92
C ARG A 96 -14.26 -5.51 2.60
N VAL A 97 -15.30 -6.02 1.93
CA VAL A 97 -16.21 -7.02 2.51
C VAL A 97 -15.58 -8.41 2.65
N GLN A 98 -14.48 -8.69 1.95
CA GLN A 98 -13.73 -9.94 2.08
C GLN A 98 -12.64 -9.86 3.15
N LEU A 99 -12.24 -8.66 3.55
CA LEU A 99 -11.20 -8.46 4.55
C LEU A 99 -11.74 -8.61 5.98
N PRO A 100 -10.91 -9.12 6.90
CA PRO A 100 -11.30 -9.22 8.31
C PRO A 100 -11.53 -7.82 8.92
N PRO A 101 -12.48 -7.65 9.85
CA PRO A 101 -12.82 -6.32 10.40
C PRO A 101 -11.66 -5.59 11.10
N HIS A 102 -10.67 -6.34 11.61
CA HIS A 102 -9.51 -5.78 12.31
C HIS A 102 -8.49 -5.15 11.35
N VAL A 103 -8.64 -5.36 10.04
CA VAL A 103 -7.70 -4.90 9.01
C VAL A 103 -8.23 -3.62 8.39
N GLY A 104 -7.41 -2.56 8.41
CA GLY A 104 -7.69 -1.33 7.68
C GLY A 104 -7.35 -1.50 6.21
N LEU A 105 -8.34 -1.28 5.33
CA LEU A 105 -8.10 -1.18 3.89
C LEU A 105 -7.52 0.20 3.56
N VAL A 106 -6.41 0.23 2.84
CA VAL A 106 -5.69 1.46 2.46
C VAL A 106 -5.66 1.55 0.93
N PRO A 107 -6.54 2.34 0.30
CA PRO A 107 -6.50 2.51 -1.14
C PRO A 107 -5.24 3.31 -1.53
N LYS A 108 -4.49 2.81 -2.50
CA LYS A 108 -3.43 3.59 -3.13
C LYS A 108 -4.05 4.38 -4.28
N ILE A 109 -3.91 5.69 -4.19
CA ILE A 109 -4.41 6.66 -5.16
C ILE A 109 -3.25 7.05 -6.05
N GLU A 110 -3.35 6.69 -7.33
CA GLU A 110 -2.26 6.72 -8.29
C GLU A 110 -2.68 7.36 -9.63
N THR A 111 -3.93 7.83 -9.74
CA THR A 111 -4.51 8.40 -10.98
C THR A 111 -5.39 9.61 -10.67
N LYS A 112 -5.63 10.45 -11.68
CA LYS A 112 -6.57 11.57 -11.60
C LYS A 112 -7.98 11.07 -11.24
N THR A 113 -8.43 9.98 -11.85
CA THR A 113 -9.74 9.38 -11.58
C THR A 113 -9.86 8.96 -10.10
N GLY A 114 -8.81 8.36 -9.53
CA GLY A 114 -8.78 8.03 -8.11
C GLY A 114 -8.90 9.26 -7.20
N ILE A 115 -8.29 10.38 -7.58
CA ILE A 115 -8.43 11.65 -6.84
C ILE A 115 -9.82 12.23 -7.00
N ASP A 116 -10.41 12.19 -8.20
CA ASP A 116 -11.77 12.68 -8.46
C ASP A 116 -12.78 11.92 -7.59
N ASN A 117 -12.65 10.59 -7.49
CA ASN A 117 -13.52 9.70 -6.72
C ASN A 117 -13.13 9.52 -5.24
N LEU A 118 -12.10 10.21 -4.76
CA LEU A 118 -11.46 9.95 -3.46
C LEU A 118 -12.44 9.95 -2.27
N GLU A 119 -13.30 10.95 -2.16
CA GLU A 119 -14.25 11.06 -1.04
C GLU A 119 -15.24 9.87 -1.02
N SER A 120 -15.74 9.49 -2.20
CA SER A 120 -16.61 8.32 -2.36
C SER A 120 -15.91 7.03 -1.97
N ILE A 121 -14.64 6.85 -2.38
CA ILE A 121 -13.82 5.69 -2.00
C ILE A 121 -13.67 5.63 -0.47
N ILE A 122 -13.27 6.74 0.16
CA ILE A 122 -13.03 6.82 1.61
C ILE A 122 -14.30 6.48 2.39
N GLN A 123 -15.41 7.12 2.06
CA GLN A 123 -16.69 6.93 2.76
C GLN A 123 -17.19 5.49 2.62
N LYS A 124 -17.02 4.88 1.44
CA LYS A 124 -17.53 3.53 1.15
C LYS A 124 -16.83 2.44 1.96
N ILE A 125 -15.54 2.59 2.22
CA ILE A 125 -14.74 1.57 2.93
C ILE A 125 -14.36 1.95 4.36
N ASP A 126 -14.78 3.13 4.82
CA ASP A 126 -14.38 3.71 6.12
C ASP A 126 -12.86 3.74 6.29
N ALA A 127 -12.17 4.27 5.27
CA ALA A 127 -10.71 4.31 5.24
C ALA A 127 -10.18 5.28 6.30
N LYS A 128 -9.15 4.88 7.06
CA LYS A 128 -8.40 5.78 7.95
C LYS A 128 -7.20 6.45 7.27
N TYR A 129 -6.68 5.78 6.25
CA TYR A 129 -5.51 6.20 5.50
C TYR A 129 -5.77 6.01 4.01
N ILE A 130 -5.20 6.89 3.20
CA ILE A 130 -4.88 6.59 1.80
C ILE A 130 -3.35 6.62 1.63
N MET A 131 -2.85 5.99 0.57
CA MET A 131 -1.47 6.18 0.13
C MET A 131 -1.45 6.89 -1.21
N LEU A 132 -0.74 8.01 -1.30
CA LEU A 132 -0.65 8.78 -2.54
C LEU A 132 0.61 8.38 -3.32
N ASP A 133 0.42 7.66 -4.41
CA ASP A 133 1.51 7.27 -5.31
C ASP A 133 1.75 8.37 -6.35
N LYS A 134 2.59 9.33 -5.97
CA LYS A 134 2.86 10.53 -6.77
C LYS A 134 3.56 10.20 -8.10
N GLU A 135 4.36 9.14 -8.16
CA GLU A 135 5.10 8.79 -9.37
C GLU A 135 4.16 8.28 -10.45
N ASP A 136 3.28 7.34 -10.10
CA ASP A 136 2.29 6.82 -11.04
C ASP A 136 1.21 7.88 -11.36
N LEU A 137 0.84 8.74 -10.41
CA LEU A 137 -0.03 9.89 -10.68
C LEU A 137 0.56 10.85 -11.72
N TYR A 138 1.85 11.16 -11.62
CA TYR A 138 2.52 12.03 -12.58
C TYR A 138 2.56 11.41 -13.98
N ILE A 139 2.66 10.08 -14.07
CA ILE A 139 2.61 9.36 -15.34
C ILE A 139 1.20 9.36 -15.92
N ASP A 140 0.16 9.17 -15.09
CA ASP A 140 -1.26 9.12 -15.48
C ASP A 140 -1.72 10.39 -16.19
N ILE A 141 -1.23 11.55 -15.76
CA ILE A 141 -1.57 12.87 -16.34
C ILE A 141 -0.59 13.35 -17.41
N ASP A 142 0.07 12.41 -18.10
CA ASP A 142 1.04 12.70 -19.16
C ASP A 142 2.19 13.64 -18.74
N ARG A 143 2.56 13.62 -17.46
CA ARG A 143 3.67 14.40 -16.89
C ARG A 143 3.42 15.92 -16.90
N ASP A 144 2.15 16.34 -16.93
CA ASP A 144 1.78 17.74 -16.75
C ASP A 144 2.12 18.23 -15.34
N HIS A 145 3.04 19.20 -15.24
CA HIS A 145 3.52 19.71 -13.96
C HIS A 145 2.48 20.54 -13.21
N GLU A 146 1.70 21.38 -13.90
CA GLU A 146 0.73 22.27 -13.27
C GLU A 146 -0.42 21.44 -12.71
N LEU A 147 -0.97 20.55 -13.54
CA LEU A 147 -2.03 19.63 -13.12
C LEU A 147 -1.56 18.70 -11.99
N PHE A 148 -0.30 18.25 -12.01
CA PHE A 148 0.26 17.42 -10.94
C PHE A 148 0.20 18.11 -9.57
N MET A 149 0.63 19.37 -9.53
CA MET A 149 0.66 20.15 -8.29
C MET A 149 -0.76 20.43 -7.78
N GLU A 150 -1.69 20.72 -8.69
CA GLU A 150 -3.11 20.89 -8.36
C GLU A 150 -3.73 19.61 -7.79
N LEU A 151 -3.48 18.46 -8.41
CA LEU A 151 -4.02 17.17 -7.97
C LEU A 151 -3.48 16.72 -6.62
N ILE A 152 -2.19 16.95 -6.32
CA ILE A 152 -1.62 16.68 -5.00
C ILE A 152 -2.36 17.50 -3.92
N GLU A 153 -2.55 18.79 -4.18
CA GLU A 153 -3.23 19.67 -3.22
C GLU A 153 -4.70 19.28 -3.07
N GLN A 154 -5.38 18.95 -4.17
CA GLN A 154 -6.76 18.46 -4.15
C GLN A 154 -6.88 17.17 -3.32
N ALA A 155 -5.97 16.21 -3.49
CA ALA A 155 -5.97 14.96 -2.71
C ALA A 155 -5.82 15.23 -1.21
N ARG A 156 -4.91 16.13 -0.82
CA ARG A 156 -4.71 16.54 0.58
C ARG A 156 -5.93 17.25 1.16
N GLN A 157 -6.55 18.14 0.40
CA GLN A 157 -7.75 18.86 0.82
C GLN A 157 -8.94 17.90 1.03
N LYS A 158 -9.17 16.98 0.10
CA LYS A 158 -10.20 15.94 0.21
C LYS A 158 -9.93 15.01 1.41
N ALA A 159 -8.69 14.55 1.59
CA ALA A 159 -8.31 13.73 2.74
C ALA A 159 -8.59 14.45 4.07
N LYS A 160 -8.17 15.72 4.17
CA LYS A 160 -8.44 16.57 5.34
C LYS A 160 -9.94 16.77 5.57
N ALA A 161 -10.71 17.02 4.53
CA ALA A 161 -12.17 17.19 4.63
C ALA A 161 -12.87 15.91 5.11
N CYS A 162 -12.37 14.74 4.70
CA CYS A 162 -12.84 13.44 5.19
C CYS A 162 -12.31 13.07 6.59
N GLY A 163 -11.39 13.85 7.17
CA GLY A 163 -10.80 13.55 8.47
C GLY A 163 -9.87 12.34 8.48
N ILE A 164 -9.22 12.04 7.35
CA ILE A 164 -8.29 10.93 7.20
C ILE A 164 -6.84 11.40 6.97
N ASP A 165 -5.88 10.53 7.22
CA ASP A 165 -4.47 10.81 6.99
C ASP A 165 -4.01 10.33 5.60
N ILE A 166 -3.03 11.03 5.03
CA ILE A 166 -2.40 10.69 3.76
C ILE A 166 -0.98 10.15 4.01
N LEU A 167 -0.70 8.96 3.49
CA LEU A 167 0.64 8.38 3.49
C LEU A 167 1.37 8.87 2.24
N GLU A 168 2.40 9.67 2.44
CA GLU A 168 3.25 10.20 1.38
C GLU A 168 4.69 9.68 1.53
N LEU A 169 5.37 9.49 0.40
CA LEU A 169 6.81 9.24 0.39
C LEU A 169 7.56 10.53 0.76
N HIS A 170 8.41 10.47 1.79
CA HIS A 170 9.24 11.59 2.28
C HIS A 170 10.76 11.37 2.11
N GLY A 171 11.17 10.36 1.33
CA GLY A 171 12.57 10.07 1.05
C GLY A 171 12.77 8.65 0.52
N VAL A 172 13.99 8.33 0.13
CA VAL A 172 14.38 6.98 -0.30
C VAL A 172 15.67 6.57 0.41
N ILE A 173 15.84 5.27 0.65
CA ILE A 173 17.06 4.71 1.23
C ILE A 173 17.87 4.06 0.12
N PHE A 174 19.11 4.51 -0.03
CA PHE A 174 20.10 3.87 -0.91
C PHE A 174 21.02 3.00 -0.06
N HIS A 175 21.18 1.75 -0.46
CA HIS A 175 22.12 0.80 0.14
C HIS A 175 22.91 0.11 -1.00
N PRO A 176 24.21 -0.18 -0.82
CA PRO A 176 24.98 -0.90 -1.84
C PRO A 176 24.31 -2.22 -2.24
N TYR A 177 24.36 -2.54 -3.53
CA TYR A 177 23.97 -3.86 -4.01
C TYR A 177 24.88 -4.92 -3.39
N ARG A 178 24.30 -6.01 -2.91
CA ARG A 178 24.99 -7.21 -2.46
C ARG A 178 24.39 -8.37 -3.22
N GLU A 179 25.20 -9.14 -3.94
CA GLU A 179 24.76 -10.46 -4.39
C GLU A 179 24.48 -11.28 -3.13
N ASN A 180 23.30 -11.90 -3.05
CA ASN A 180 22.94 -12.74 -1.91
C ASN A 180 24.01 -13.83 -1.75
N GLU A 181 24.61 -13.94 -0.56
CA GLU A 181 25.37 -15.13 -0.13
C GLU A 181 24.43 -16.33 0.03
#